data_AF-A0A2D7CMU2-F1
#
_entry.id   AF-A0A2D7CMU2-F1
#
_cell.length_a   1.000
_cell.length_b   1.000
_cell.length_c   1.000
_cell.angle_alpha   90.00
_cell.angle_beta   90.00
_cell.angle_gamma   90.00
#
_symmetry.space_group_name_H-M   'P 1'
#
loop_
_entity.id
_entity.type
_entity.pdbx_description
1 polymer ?
#
loop_
_entity_poly.entity_id
_entity_poly.type
_entity_poly.pdbx_seq_one_letter_code
_entity_poly.pdbx_strand_id
1 'polypeptide(L)'
;MTANSATSTKKWPLEGIKVLDLGQIYNRPYAGFLLAHAGADVVKVEPLSGEVLRERGGGKVPLSFAMLNTNKRGITINLKESKGKELLLD
;
A
#
# COMPACT_ATOMS: atom_id res chain seq x y z
N MET A 1 -5.15 31.40 -35.64
CA MET A 1 -4.20 30.63 -34.81
C MET A 1 -4.85 30.40 -33.45
N THR A 2 -5.57 29.30 -33.26
CA THR A 2 -6.15 28.91 -31.97
C THR A 2 -5.50 27.60 -31.56
N ALA A 3 -4.54 27.67 -30.64
CA ALA A 3 -3.92 26.48 -30.06
C ALA A 3 -4.96 25.79 -29.18
N ASN A 4 -5.35 24.59 -29.58
CA ASN A 4 -6.21 23.70 -28.80
C ASN A 4 -5.35 23.15 -27.66
N SER A 5 -5.45 23.72 -26.47
CA SER A 5 -4.74 23.22 -25.28
C SER A 5 -5.45 21.95 -24.80
N ALA A 6 -5.10 20.82 -25.40
CA ALA A 6 -5.46 19.52 -24.85
C ALA A 6 -4.87 19.45 -23.43
N THR A 7 -5.72 19.52 -22.42
CA THR A 7 -5.38 19.21 -21.05
C THR A 7 -4.92 17.77 -21.02
N SER A 8 -3.60 17.56 -21.08
CA SER A 8 -2.99 16.27 -20.78
C SER A 8 -3.36 15.96 -19.33
N THR A 9 -4.43 15.20 -19.13
CA THR A 9 -4.73 14.56 -17.85
C THR A 9 -3.51 13.70 -17.56
N LYS A 10 -2.64 14.14 -16.66
CA LYS A 10 -1.44 13.39 -16.25
C LYS A 10 -1.92 12.04 -15.74
N LYS A 11 -1.90 11.03 -16.60
CA LYS A 11 -2.16 9.65 -16.21
C LYS A 11 -0.92 9.16 -15.48
N TRP A 12 -1.13 8.67 -14.26
CA TRP A 12 -0.02 8.08 -13.51
C TRP A 12 0.42 6.79 -14.20
N PRO A 13 1.72 6.43 -14.19
CA PRO A 13 2.22 5.25 -14.90
C PRO A 13 1.51 3.93 -14.53
N LEU A 14 1.00 3.81 -13.30
CA LEU A 14 0.28 2.64 -12.79
C LEU A 14 -1.19 2.93 -12.44
N GLU A 15 -1.76 3.98 -13.04
CA GLU A 15 -3.18 4.29 -12.84
C GLU A 15 -4.08 3.10 -13.22
N GLY A 16 -5.05 2.80 -12.37
CA GLY A 16 -5.97 1.68 -12.55
C GLY A 16 -5.42 0.31 -12.11
N ILE A 17 -4.15 0.21 -11.74
CA ILE A 17 -3.57 -1.00 -11.17
C ILE A 17 -3.88 -1.07 -9.68
N LYS A 18 -4.36 -2.24 -9.23
CA LYS A 18 -4.58 -2.57 -7.82
C LYS A 18 -3.51 -3.53 -7.33
N VAL A 19 -2.99 -3.31 -6.12
CA VAL A 19 -1.92 -4.13 -5.55
C VAL A 19 -2.25 -4.48 -4.10
N LEU A 20 -2.18 -5.76 -3.76
CA LEU A 20 -2.16 -6.24 -2.38
C LEU A 20 -0.71 -6.34 -1.90
N ASP A 21 -0.34 -5.54 -0.90
CA ASP A 21 0.99 -5.52 -0.29
C ASP A 21 0.98 -6.33 1.01
N LEU A 22 1.46 -7.57 0.93
CA LEU A 22 1.68 -8.47 2.08
C LEU A 22 3.12 -8.33 2.63
N GLY A 23 3.86 -7.33 2.16
CA GLY A 23 5.22 -7.04 2.55
C GLY A 23 5.33 -6.54 3.98
N GLN A 24 6.41 -6.94 4.65
CA GLN A 24 6.74 -6.47 5.99
C GLN A 24 8.15 -5.89 6.07
N ILE A 25 8.37 -5.07 7.09
CA ILE A 25 9.67 -4.51 7.49
C ILE A 25 10.14 -3.41 6.51
N TYR A 26 11.12 -3.66 5.65
CA TYR A 26 11.76 -2.62 4.84
C TYR A 26 11.60 -2.85 3.33
N ASN A 27 12.23 -3.90 2.80
CA ASN A 27 12.38 -4.04 1.35
C ASN A 27 11.06 -4.27 0.61
N ARG A 28 10.16 -5.09 1.17
CA ARG A 28 8.87 -5.39 0.55
C ARG A 28 7.91 -4.19 0.58
N PRO A 29 7.68 -3.51 1.71
CA PRO A 29 6.84 -2.31 1.71
C PRO A 29 7.47 -1.16 0.90
N TYR A 30 8.80 -1.12 0.72
CA TYR A 30 9.42 -0.17 -0.21
C TYR A 30 8.98 -0.38 -1.66
N ALA A 31 8.88 -1.63 -2.13
CA ALA A 31 8.32 -1.91 -3.45
C ALA A 31 6.87 -1.41 -3.56
N GLY A 32 6.02 -1.70 -2.56
CA GLY A 32 4.65 -1.18 -2.51
C GLY A 32 4.59 0.36 -2.47
N PHE A 33 5.54 1.02 -1.81
CA PHE A 33 5.65 2.48 -1.77
C PHE A 33 5.93 3.06 -3.16
N LEU A 34 6.84 2.46 -3.92
CA LEU A 34 7.14 2.87 -5.29
C LEU A 34 5.93 2.70 -6.20
N LEU A 35 5.20 1.58 -6.07
CA LEU A 35 3.98 1.33 -6.83
C LEU A 35 2.88 2.36 -6.52
N ALA A 36 2.67 2.66 -5.23
CA ALA A 36 1.71 3.67 -4.79
C ALA A 36 2.09 5.07 -5.30
N HIS A 37 3.38 5.43 -5.26
CA HIS A 37 3.87 6.70 -5.80
C HIS A 37 3.73 6.80 -7.32
N ALA A 38 3.78 5.68 -8.03
CA ALA A 38 3.51 5.61 -9.46
C ALA A 38 2.01 5.56 -9.80
N GLY A 39 1.12 5.70 -8.81
CA GLY A 39 -0.32 5.85 -8.98
C GLY A 39 -1.15 4.56 -8.87
N ALA A 40 -0.56 3.46 -8.43
CA ALA A 40 -1.32 2.24 -8.13
C ALA A 40 -2.16 2.42 -6.85
N ASP A 41 -3.34 1.78 -6.81
CA ASP A 41 -4.13 1.63 -5.59
C ASP A 41 -3.58 0.46 -4.77
N VAL A 42 -2.78 0.78 -3.77
CA VAL A 42 -2.08 -0.20 -2.95
C VAL A 42 -2.78 -0.39 -1.60
N VAL A 43 -3.14 -1.63 -1.30
CA VAL A 43 -3.71 -2.05 -0.02
C VAL A 43 -2.70 -2.89 0.73
N LYS A 44 -2.22 -2.38 1.87
CA LYS A 44 -1.38 -3.14 2.80
C LYS A 44 -2.24 -4.08 3.63
N VAL A 45 -1.88 -5.36 3.61
CA VAL A 45 -2.53 -6.41 4.41
C VAL A 45 -1.63 -6.74 5.59
N GLU A 46 -2.17 -6.58 6.80
CA GLU A 46 -1.44 -6.83 8.04
C GLU A 46 -2.11 -7.93 8.89
N PRO A 47 -1.35 -8.59 9.77
CA PRO A 47 -1.94 -9.36 10.87
C PRO A 47 -2.82 -8.48 11.76
N LEU A 48 -3.69 -9.09 12.58
CA LEU A 48 -4.55 -8.36 13.53
C LEU A 48 -3.75 -7.52 14.55
N SER A 49 -2.53 -7.95 14.89
CA SER A 49 -1.60 -7.21 15.74
C SER A 49 -0.89 -6.06 15.02
N GLY A 50 -1.07 -5.92 13.71
CA GLY A 50 -0.20 -5.12 12.85
C GLY A 50 1.15 -5.80 12.59
N GLU A 51 1.96 -5.20 11.71
CA GLU A 51 3.33 -5.67 11.49
C GLU A 51 4.29 -5.24 12.62
N VAL A 52 5.33 -6.04 12.85
CA VAL A 52 6.35 -5.86 13.90
C VAL A 52 7.00 -4.47 13.89
N LEU A 53 7.21 -3.86 12.72
CA LEU A 53 7.81 -2.53 12.62
C LEU A 53 6.94 -1.46 13.30
N ARG A 54 5.61 -1.62 13.36
CA ARG A 54 4.71 -0.68 14.06
C ARG A 54 4.99 -0.62 15.56
N GLU A 55 5.36 -1.75 16.17
CA GLU A 55 5.60 -1.85 17.62
C GLU A 55 6.94 -1.25 18.04
N ARG A 56 7.91 -1.17 17.12
CA ARG A 56 9.26 -0.64 17.39
C ARG A 56 9.29 0.85 17.75
N GLY A 57 8.18 1.57 17.58
CA GLY A 57 8.07 2.99 17.92
C GLY A 57 7.62 3.28 19.35
N GLY A 58 7.54 2.28 20.24
CA GLY A 58 7.23 2.49 21.66
C GLY A 58 5.85 3.11 21.88
N GLY A 59 4.83 2.60 21.17
CA GLY A 59 3.45 3.10 21.24
C GLY A 59 3.14 4.25 20.26
N LYS A 60 4.13 4.74 19.51
CA LYS A 60 3.92 5.63 18.35
C LYS A 60 4.24 4.88 17.06
N VAL A 61 3.61 5.27 15.96
CA VAL A 61 3.99 4.75 14.64
C VAL A 61 5.40 5.26 14.31
N PRO A 62 6.40 4.38 14.13
CA PRO A 62 7.75 4.84 13.79
C PRO A 62 7.78 5.46 12.40
N LEU A 63 8.63 6.49 12.23
CA LEU A 63 8.75 7.24 10.98
C LEU A 63 9.08 6.35 9.79
N SER A 64 9.92 5.33 9.98
CA SER A 64 10.26 4.34 8.97
C SER A 64 9.03 3.61 8.43
N PHE A 65 8.12 3.20 9.33
CA PHE A 65 6.86 2.57 8.94
C PHE A 65 5.97 3.55 8.18
N ALA A 66 5.82 4.78 8.70
CA ALA A 66 4.98 5.80 8.07
C ALA A 66 5.46 6.10 6.65
N MET A 67 6.75 6.35 6.46
CA MET A 67 7.34 6.64 5.15
C MET A 67 7.11 5.52 4.14
N LEU A 68 7.34 4.26 4.53
CA LEU A 68 7.21 3.10 3.64
C LEU A 68 5.77 2.75 3.28
N ASN A 69 4.79 3.29 4.00
CA ASN A 69 3.38 2.97 3.80
C ASN A 69 2.52 4.20 3.48
N THR A 70 3.14 5.35 3.25
CA THR A 70 2.50 6.53 2.65
C THR A 70 1.82 6.15 1.34
N ASN A 71 0.66 6.73 1.09
CA ASN A 71 -0.20 6.50 -0.09
C ASN A 71 -0.79 5.08 -0.19
N LYS A 72 -0.69 4.26 0.85
CA LYS A 72 -1.36 2.96 0.92
C LYS A 72 -2.59 3.01 1.82
N ARG A 73 -3.61 2.24 1.47
CA ARG A 73 -4.73 1.91 2.38
C ARG A 73 -4.32 0.70 3.23
N GLY A 74 -4.81 0.59 4.45
CA GLY A 74 -4.46 -0.52 5.35
C GLY A 74 -5.69 -1.35 5.72
N ILE A 75 -5.54 -2.67 5.68
CA ILE A 75 -6.52 -3.63 6.24
C ILE A 75 -5.79 -4.67 7.08
N THR A 76 -6.51 -5.30 8.00
CA THR A 76 -6.01 -6.43 8.78
C THR A 76 -6.77 -7.69 8.41
N ILE A 77 -6.06 -8.79 8.12
CA ILE A 77 -6.66 -10.09 7.83
C ILE A 77 -5.94 -11.17 8.63
N ASN A 78 -6.72 -12.05 9.30
CA ASN A 78 -6.17 -13.25 9.90
C ASN A 78 -6.07 -14.38 8.86
N LEU A 79 -4.94 -14.48 8.18
CA LEU A 79 -4.68 -15.49 7.16
C LEU A 79 -4.50 -16.93 7.70
N LYS A 80 -4.56 -17.12 9.01
CA LYS A 80 -4.57 -18.48 9.61
C LYS A 80 -5.95 -19.13 9.51
N GLU A 81 -7.01 -18.34 9.47
CA GLU A 81 -8.39 -18.81 9.33
C GLU A 81 -8.77 -19.02 7.87
N SER A 82 -9.62 -20.00 7.59
CA SER A 82 -10.15 -20.25 6.23
C SER A 82 -10.80 -19.00 5.65
N LYS A 83 -11.68 -18.35 6.43
CA LYS A 83 -12.35 -17.10 6.03
C LYS A 83 -11.37 -15.97 5.68
N GLY A 84 -10.22 -15.90 6.36
CA GLY A 84 -9.21 -14.89 6.06
C GLY A 84 -8.51 -15.16 4.73
N LYS A 85 -8.28 -16.43 4.39
CA LYS A 85 -7.73 -16.83 3.08
C LYS A 85 -8.75 -16.59 1.97
N GLU A 86 -10.02 -16.90 2.20
CA GLU A 86 -11.12 -16.62 1.27
C GLU A 86 -11.21 -15.13 0.96
N LEU A 87 -11.20 -14.27 1.98
CA LEU A 87 -11.23 -12.81 1.81
C LEU A 87 -10.03 -12.26 1.02
N LEU A 88 -8.87 -12.90 1.09
CA LEU A 88 -7.69 -12.47 0.33
C LEU A 88 -7.78 -12.82 -1.15
N LEU A 89 -8.50 -13.90 -1.48
CA LEU A 89 -8.58 -14.48 -2.83
C LEU A 89 -9.79 -13.98 -3.64
N ASP A 90 -10.76 -13.36 -2.98
CA ASP A 90 -11.90 -12.64 -3.59
C ASP A 90 -11.44 -11.36 -4.30
#